data_AF-A0AAW6FTB3-F1
#
_entry.id   AF-A0AAW6FTB3-F1
#
_cell.length_a   1.000
_cell.length_b   1.000
_cell.length_c   1.000
_cell.angle_alpha   90.00
_cell.angle_beta   90.00
_cell.angle_gamma   90.00
#
_symmetry.space_group_name_H-M   'P 1'
#
loop_
_entity.id
_entity.type
_entity.pdbx_description
1 polymer ?
#
loop_
_entity_poly.entity_id
_entity_poly.type
_entity_poly.pdbx_seq_one_letter_code
_entity_poly.pdbx_strand_id
1 'polypeptide(L)'
;MNKLFKVVFLSCFLILSGCSASEPSEIKKEEKQEETSIDVKTEDYETSEDTITFNVADLPPYSNVPYVEINNNVPEFETYEIQEATTSYETYSQLDELGRCQEAQASIGQDLMPTEDRESLSSITPSGWENEQYSFLI
;
A
#
# COMPACT_ATOMS: atom_id res chain seq x y z
N MET A 1 -20.14 40.79 -17.64
CA MET A 1 -19.19 41.91 -17.87
C MET A 1 -18.11 41.41 -18.82
N ASN A 2 -18.21 41.73 -20.11
CA ASN A 2 -17.48 40.97 -21.14
C ASN A 2 -16.51 41.89 -21.91
N LYS A 3 -15.35 42.23 -21.32
CA LYS A 3 -14.26 42.94 -22.05
C LYS A 3 -12.83 42.48 -21.76
N LEU A 4 -12.56 41.75 -20.67
CA LEU A 4 -11.19 41.32 -20.32
C LEU A 4 -10.79 39.94 -20.90
N PHE A 5 -11.74 39.13 -21.37
CA PHE A 5 -11.52 37.72 -21.75
C PHE A 5 -11.18 37.50 -23.24
N LYS A 6 -10.84 38.54 -24.02
CA LYS A 6 -10.73 38.43 -25.50
C LYS A 6 -9.55 39.16 -26.18
N VAL A 7 -8.59 39.72 -25.43
CA VAL A 7 -7.54 40.60 -26.03
C VAL A 7 -6.11 40.04 -25.97
N VAL A 8 -5.83 39.01 -25.16
CA VAL A 8 -4.49 38.35 -25.11
C VAL A 8 -4.53 36.93 -25.71
N PHE A 9 -5.50 36.67 -26.59
CA PHE A 9 -5.39 35.61 -27.59
C PHE A 9 -4.60 36.15 -28.81
N LEU A 10 -3.34 36.57 -28.59
CA LEU A 10 -2.45 37.03 -29.65
C LEU A 10 -0.98 36.94 -29.20
N SER A 11 -0.08 36.50 -30.09
CA SER A 11 1.29 35.99 -29.81
C SER A 11 1.26 34.79 -28.84
N CYS A 12 1.28 33.52 -29.27
CA CYS A 12 1.97 32.92 -30.42
C CYS A 12 3.50 33.13 -30.34
N PHE A 13 4.27 32.14 -30.81
CA PHE A 13 5.73 32.07 -30.79
C PHE A 13 6.26 31.68 -29.37
N LEU A 14 7.17 30.70 -29.18
CA LEU A 14 7.99 29.97 -30.16
C LEU A 14 8.68 28.72 -29.56
N ILE A 15 8.73 27.63 -30.34
CA ILE A 15 9.78 26.58 -30.51
C ILE A 15 10.48 25.81 -29.35
N LEU A 16 10.73 24.52 -29.68
CA LEU A 16 11.97 23.70 -29.53
C LEU A 16 12.56 23.49 -28.11
N SER A 17 12.76 22.26 -27.64
CA SER A 17 13.72 21.22 -28.11
C SER A 17 15.20 21.58 -27.88
N GLY A 18 15.93 20.65 -27.23
CA GLY A 18 17.33 20.80 -26.80
C GLY A 18 17.40 20.63 -25.28
N CYS A 19 17.95 19.56 -24.68
CA CYS A 19 19.01 18.64 -25.10
C CYS A 19 20.33 19.36 -25.44
N SER A 20 21.24 19.39 -24.47
CA SER A 20 22.69 19.47 -24.71
C SER A 20 23.41 18.71 -23.59
N ALA A 21 24.56 18.14 -23.92
CA ALA A 21 25.26 17.13 -23.13
C ALA A 21 26.16 17.71 -22.02
N SER A 22 26.64 16.78 -21.19
CA SER A 22 27.95 16.76 -20.51
C SER A 22 29.09 17.35 -21.38
N GLU A 23 30.22 17.86 -20.88
CA GLU A 23 30.94 17.88 -19.59
C GLU A 23 32.11 18.90 -19.76
N PRO A 24 33.23 18.93 -18.98
CA PRO A 24 33.46 18.77 -17.54
C PRO A 24 34.30 19.94 -16.94
N SER A 25 34.50 19.98 -15.61
CA SER A 25 35.83 20.30 -15.02
C SER A 25 35.89 19.97 -13.52
N GLU A 26 37.02 19.40 -13.10
CA GLU A 26 37.28 18.97 -11.71
C GLU A 26 37.69 20.14 -10.80
N ILE A 27 37.42 20.03 -9.50
CA ILE A 27 38.36 20.35 -8.39
C ILE A 27 37.85 19.63 -7.13
N LYS A 28 38.78 19.17 -6.28
CA LYS A 28 38.55 18.27 -5.14
C LYS A 28 39.23 18.84 -3.89
N LYS A 29 38.52 18.95 -2.75
CA LYS A 29 38.99 18.65 -1.36
C LYS A 29 38.12 19.20 -0.19
N GLU A 30 37.85 18.29 0.77
CA GLU A 30 37.90 18.43 2.25
C GLU A 30 36.93 19.40 3.02
N GLU A 31 35.83 18.82 3.53
CA GLU A 31 35.43 18.66 4.96
C GLU A 31 35.40 19.85 5.98
N LYS A 32 34.22 20.10 6.61
CA LYS A 32 33.99 20.16 8.10
C LYS A 32 32.50 20.33 8.48
N GLN A 33 32.13 19.87 9.69
CA GLN A 33 30.79 19.87 10.35
C GLN A 33 30.43 21.22 11.04
N GLU A 34 29.34 21.21 11.85
CA GLU A 34 28.86 22.21 12.85
C GLU A 34 27.85 23.25 12.28
N GLU A 35 26.67 23.60 12.86
CA GLU A 35 25.70 22.99 13.83
C GLU A 35 24.42 23.91 13.92
N THR A 36 23.24 23.46 14.42
CA THR A 36 22.38 24.11 15.48
C THR A 36 20.84 23.82 15.43
N SER A 37 20.38 22.94 16.33
CA SER A 37 19.09 22.83 17.07
C SER A 37 17.71 23.25 16.50
N ILE A 38 16.73 22.32 16.58
CA ILE A 38 15.38 22.60 17.15
C ILE A 38 15.05 21.50 18.19
N ASP A 39 14.39 21.91 19.26
CA ASP A 39 14.14 21.18 20.52
C ASP A 39 13.14 20.02 20.37
N VAL A 40 13.51 18.81 20.85
CA VAL A 40 12.64 17.62 20.87
C VAL A 40 12.24 17.35 22.31
N LYS A 41 10.95 17.55 22.62
CA LYS A 41 10.39 17.18 23.92
C LYS A 41 9.86 15.75 23.87
N THR A 42 10.75 14.80 24.13
CA THR A 42 10.38 13.41 24.46
C THR A 42 9.54 13.41 25.74
N GLU A 43 8.38 12.78 25.71
CA GLU A 43 7.76 12.24 26.91
C GLU A 43 7.94 10.72 26.84
N ASP A 44 8.67 10.17 27.81
CA ASP A 44 9.04 8.76 27.83
C ASP A 44 7.81 7.88 28.09
N TYR A 45 7.48 7.04 27.11
CA TYR A 45 6.72 5.82 27.33
C TYR A 45 7.60 4.64 26.89
N GLU A 46 8.36 4.08 27.84
CA GLU A 46 8.98 2.77 27.69
C GLU A 46 7.89 1.69 27.61
N THR A 47 7.34 1.49 26.41
CA THR A 47 6.73 0.22 26.04
C THR A 47 7.76 -0.52 25.20
N SER A 48 8.25 -1.64 25.73
CA SER A 48 9.17 -2.54 25.01
C SER A 48 8.37 -3.41 24.05
N GLU A 49 7.81 -2.77 23.02
CA GLU A 49 7.22 -3.43 21.87
C GLU A 49 8.33 -4.04 21.01
N ASP A 50 8.71 -5.29 21.33
CA ASP A 50 9.60 -6.12 20.50
C ASP A 50 8.81 -6.57 19.26
N THR A 51 8.52 -5.60 18.38
CA THR A 51 7.74 -5.78 17.16
C THR A 51 8.46 -6.71 16.20
N ILE A 52 8.04 -7.97 16.17
CA ILE A 52 8.48 -8.95 15.19
C ILE A 52 7.91 -8.54 13.84
N THR A 53 8.64 -7.69 13.13
CA THR A 53 8.26 -7.23 11.78
C THR A 53 8.42 -8.38 10.78
N PHE A 54 7.33 -9.11 10.53
CA PHE A 54 7.29 -10.14 9.50
C PHE A 54 7.58 -9.54 8.13
N ASN A 55 8.62 -10.03 7.44
CA ASN A 55 8.98 -9.61 6.10
C ASN A 55 8.68 -10.72 5.09
N VAL A 56 7.91 -10.40 4.05
CA VAL A 56 7.59 -11.31 2.94
C VAL A 56 8.85 -11.83 2.23
N ALA A 57 9.96 -11.08 2.27
CA ALA A 57 11.24 -11.48 1.70
C ALA A 57 11.90 -12.68 2.43
N ASP A 58 11.53 -12.96 3.68
CA ASP A 58 12.08 -14.06 4.48
C ASP A 58 11.33 -15.39 4.25
N LEU A 59 10.26 -15.38 3.44
CA LEU A 59 9.53 -16.59 3.09
C LEU A 59 10.41 -17.56 2.26
N PRO A 60 10.34 -18.88 2.53
CA PRO A 60 11.05 -19.88 1.76
C PRO A 60 10.54 -19.94 0.31
N PRO A 61 11.38 -20.41 -0.64
CA PRO A 61 10.95 -20.63 -2.02
C PRO A 61 9.82 -21.67 -2.09
N TYR A 62 8.97 -21.54 -3.12
CA TYR A 62 7.84 -22.43 -3.34
C TYR A 62 8.24 -23.91 -3.37
N SER A 63 7.62 -24.71 -2.51
CA SER A 63 8.02 -26.07 -2.18
C SER A 63 7.20 -27.17 -2.89
N ASN A 64 6.31 -26.79 -3.83
CA ASN A 64 5.21 -27.61 -4.36
C ASN A 64 4.07 -27.90 -3.36
N VAL A 65 4.07 -27.21 -2.21
CA VAL A 65 2.97 -27.19 -1.24
C VAL A 65 2.27 -25.82 -1.35
N PRO A 66 0.92 -25.74 -1.35
CA PRO A 66 0.20 -24.48 -1.60
C PRO A 66 0.17 -23.51 -0.40
N TYR A 67 0.95 -23.77 0.66
CA TYR A 67 1.03 -22.93 1.85
C TYR A 67 2.45 -22.95 2.44
N VAL A 68 2.72 -21.97 3.30
CA VAL A 68 3.91 -21.89 4.16
C VAL A 68 3.42 -21.65 5.59
N GLU A 69 4.07 -22.28 6.58
CA GLU A 69 3.81 -22.03 7.99
C GLU A 69 4.56 -20.78 8.45
N ILE A 70 3.83 -19.82 9.02
CA ILE A 70 4.38 -18.59 9.62
C ILE A 70 4.27 -18.73 11.14
N ASN A 71 5.29 -18.24 11.86
CA ASN A 71 5.40 -18.30 13.33
C ASN A 71 5.01 -19.65 13.96
N ASN A 72 5.46 -20.76 13.38
CA ASN A 72 5.12 -22.12 13.83
C ASN A 72 3.60 -22.38 14.00
N ASN A 73 2.77 -21.70 13.20
CA ASN A 73 1.31 -21.72 13.26
C ASN A 73 0.74 -21.21 14.62
N VAL A 74 1.43 -20.25 15.25
CA VAL A 74 0.99 -19.49 16.43
C VAL A 74 0.66 -18.06 16.00
N PRO A 75 -0.61 -17.63 16.06
CA PRO A 75 -0.98 -16.24 15.78
C PRO A 75 -0.41 -15.27 16.82
N GLU A 76 -0.03 -14.06 16.38
CA GLU A 76 0.57 -13.01 17.22
C GLU A 76 -0.42 -11.87 17.50
N PHE A 77 -1.71 -12.19 17.65
CA PHE A 77 -2.73 -11.19 17.95
C PHE A 77 -2.43 -10.47 19.27
N GLU A 78 -2.47 -9.15 19.24
CA GLU A 78 -2.24 -8.32 20.41
C GLU A 78 -3.38 -8.46 21.44
N THR A 79 -3.06 -8.16 22.70
CA THR A 79 -4.03 -8.29 23.79
C THR A 79 -5.25 -7.38 23.60
N TYR A 80 -5.11 -6.24 22.91
CA TYR A 80 -6.24 -5.36 22.60
C TYR A 80 -7.12 -5.94 21.48
N GLU A 81 -6.53 -6.53 20.43
CA GLU A 81 -7.29 -7.14 19.32
C GLU A 81 -8.19 -8.28 19.81
N ILE A 82 -7.66 -9.09 20.74
CA ILE A 82 -8.40 -10.18 21.40
C ILE A 82 -9.55 -9.62 22.27
N GLN A 83 -9.41 -8.44 22.86
CA GLN A 83 -10.48 -7.78 23.63
C GLN A 83 -11.58 -7.21 22.72
N GLU A 84 -11.21 -6.55 21.62
CA GLU A 84 -12.16 -6.07 20.61
C GLU A 84 -12.90 -7.24 19.92
N ALA A 85 -12.23 -8.39 19.74
CA ALA A 85 -12.82 -9.61 19.17
C ALA A 85 -13.93 -10.25 20.02
N THR A 86 -14.25 -9.72 21.20
CA THR A 86 -15.39 -10.16 22.02
C THR A 86 -16.77 -9.89 21.39
N THR A 87 -16.82 -8.97 20.41
CA THR A 87 -17.99 -8.76 19.54
C THR A 87 -17.63 -8.98 18.08
N SER A 88 -18.59 -9.41 17.28
CA SER A 88 -18.38 -9.65 15.85
C SER A 88 -18.19 -8.33 15.10
N TYR A 89 -17.21 -8.29 14.18
CA TYR A 89 -16.99 -7.16 13.27
C TYR A 89 -16.25 -7.60 12.01
N GLU A 90 -16.32 -6.77 10.98
CA GLU A 90 -15.43 -6.81 9.82
C GLU A 90 -14.93 -5.39 9.52
N THR A 91 -13.65 -5.26 9.17
CA THR A 91 -13.02 -3.99 8.83
C THR A 91 -12.09 -4.20 7.64
N TYR A 92 -12.27 -3.37 6.62
CA TYR A 92 -11.51 -3.42 5.38
C TYR A 92 -10.68 -2.15 5.23
N SER A 93 -9.40 -2.33 4.89
CA SER A 93 -8.49 -1.26 4.52
C SER A 93 -8.98 -0.45 3.30
N GLN A 94 -8.42 0.74 3.12
CA GLN A 94 -8.51 1.44 1.85
C GLN A 94 -7.69 0.71 0.78
N LEU A 95 -8.14 0.77 -0.47
CA LEU A 95 -7.37 0.29 -1.61
C LEU A 95 -6.07 1.08 -1.74
N ASP A 96 -5.01 0.44 -2.24
CA ASP A 96 -3.77 1.15 -2.58
C ASP A 96 -3.91 2.04 -3.83
N GLU A 97 -2.82 2.73 -4.17
CA GLU A 97 -2.73 3.60 -5.36
C GLU A 97 -3.02 2.87 -6.69
N LEU A 98 -2.98 1.53 -6.71
CA LEU A 98 -3.28 0.69 -7.88
C LEU A 98 -4.70 0.07 -7.82
N GLY A 99 -5.49 0.39 -6.79
CA GLY A 99 -6.84 -0.13 -6.60
C GLY A 99 -6.90 -1.56 -6.06
N ARG A 100 -5.82 -2.07 -5.46
CA ARG A 100 -5.74 -3.45 -4.92
C ARG A 100 -6.18 -3.48 -3.45
N CYS A 101 -6.81 -4.57 -3.04
CA CYS A 101 -7.13 -4.83 -1.63
C CYS A 101 -5.85 -4.92 -0.78
N GLN A 102 -5.87 -4.31 0.40
CA GLN A 102 -4.84 -4.50 1.42
C GLN A 102 -5.43 -5.37 2.55
N GLU A 103 -5.01 -5.11 3.78
CA GLU A 103 -5.45 -5.79 5.00
C GLU A 103 -6.97 -5.81 5.21
N ALA A 104 -7.45 -6.89 5.84
CA ALA A 104 -8.81 -7.01 6.36
C ALA A 104 -8.76 -7.72 7.72
N GLN A 105 -9.46 -7.16 8.71
CA GLN A 105 -9.50 -7.65 10.09
C GLN A 105 -10.96 -7.96 10.46
N ALA A 106 -11.21 -9.07 11.14
CA ALA A 106 -12.57 -9.45 11.52
C ALA A 106 -12.61 -10.37 12.74
N SER A 107 -13.67 -10.23 13.54
CA SER A 107 -14.13 -11.27 14.49
C SER A 107 -15.43 -11.86 13.94
N ILE A 108 -15.41 -13.14 13.58
CA ILE A 108 -16.50 -13.78 12.84
C ILE A 108 -17.48 -14.47 13.79
N GLY A 109 -18.63 -13.84 14.02
CA GLY A 109 -19.78 -14.44 14.69
C GLY A 109 -20.88 -14.90 13.73
N GLN A 110 -21.91 -15.56 14.26
CA GLN A 110 -23.07 -16.03 13.48
C GLN A 110 -23.95 -14.88 12.96
N ASP A 111 -23.90 -13.73 13.60
CA ASP A 111 -24.60 -12.50 13.25
C ASP A 111 -24.04 -11.82 11.99
N LEU A 112 -22.78 -12.12 11.61
CA LEU A 112 -22.19 -11.69 10.34
C LEU A 112 -22.45 -12.69 9.18
N MET A 113 -23.06 -13.85 9.44
CA MET A 113 -23.33 -14.81 8.36
C MET A 113 -24.42 -14.28 7.42
N PRO A 114 -24.23 -14.36 6.08
CA PRO A 114 -25.26 -13.98 5.13
C PRO A 114 -26.57 -14.76 5.35
N THR A 115 -27.68 -14.03 5.45
CA THR A 115 -29.02 -14.60 5.63
C THR A 115 -29.75 -14.91 4.32
N GLU A 116 -29.19 -14.47 3.19
CA GLU A 116 -29.76 -14.59 1.85
C GLU A 116 -28.77 -15.28 0.90
N ASP A 117 -29.30 -15.85 -0.20
CA ASP A 117 -28.47 -16.47 -1.23
C ASP A 117 -27.56 -15.44 -1.92
N ARG A 118 -26.37 -15.88 -2.32
CA ARG A 118 -25.38 -15.01 -3.00
C ARG A 118 -25.88 -14.58 -4.39
N GLU A 119 -25.94 -13.27 -4.62
CA GLU A 119 -26.23 -12.68 -5.93
C GLU A 119 -25.11 -12.86 -6.98
N SER A 120 -25.44 -12.62 -8.25
CA SER A 120 -24.47 -12.71 -9.36
C SER A 120 -23.48 -11.54 -9.34
N LEU A 121 -22.19 -11.84 -9.22
CA LEU A 121 -21.10 -10.85 -9.34
C LEU A 121 -20.49 -10.82 -10.76
N SER A 122 -21.21 -11.28 -11.78
CA SER A 122 -20.66 -11.47 -13.15
C SER A 122 -20.19 -10.17 -13.85
N SER A 123 -20.55 -9.00 -13.33
CA SER A 123 -20.09 -7.68 -13.77
C SER A 123 -18.84 -7.17 -13.04
N ILE A 124 -18.38 -7.85 -11.99
CA ILE A 124 -17.27 -7.43 -11.13
C ILE A 124 -16.05 -8.29 -11.42
N THR A 125 -14.90 -7.64 -11.66
CA THR A 125 -13.61 -8.30 -11.92
C THR A 125 -12.52 -7.65 -11.07
N PRO A 126 -11.65 -8.44 -10.39
CA PRO A 126 -10.54 -7.90 -9.61
C PRO A 126 -9.39 -7.41 -10.49
N SER A 127 -8.41 -6.73 -9.88
CA SER A 127 -7.15 -6.37 -10.53
C SER A 127 -6.43 -7.61 -11.08
N GLY A 128 -6.00 -7.57 -12.34
CA GLY A 128 -5.28 -8.68 -12.99
C GLY A 128 -6.17 -9.84 -13.44
N TRP A 129 -7.49 -9.64 -13.55
CA TRP A 129 -8.42 -10.67 -14.02
C TRP A 129 -8.26 -10.98 -15.51
N GLU A 130 -7.67 -12.14 -15.81
CA GLU A 130 -7.70 -12.78 -17.12
C GLU A 130 -8.36 -14.16 -16.99
N ASN A 131 -9.25 -14.51 -17.92
CA ASN A 131 -10.07 -15.73 -17.85
C ASN A 131 -9.99 -16.49 -19.17
N GLU A 132 -9.53 -17.74 -19.13
CA GLU A 132 -9.53 -18.66 -20.27
C GLU A 132 -10.45 -19.86 -20.02
N GLN A 133 -11.15 -20.29 -21.07
CA GLN A 133 -11.95 -21.52 -21.03
C GLN A 133 -11.10 -22.71 -21.49
N TYR A 134 -11.10 -23.78 -20.69
CA TYR A 134 -10.42 -25.02 -21.04
C TYR A 134 -11.11 -25.70 -22.22
N SER A 135 -10.43 -25.77 -23.36
CA SER A 135 -10.96 -26.34 -24.61
C SER A 135 -11.33 -27.82 -24.55
N PHE A 136 -10.90 -28.54 -23.50
CA PHE A 136 -11.19 -29.96 -23.27
C PHE A 136 -12.36 -30.20 -22.29
N LEU A 137 -12.99 -29.13 -21.76
CA LEU A 137 -14.16 -29.20 -20.88
C LEU A 137 -15.48 -28.86 -21.60
N ILE A 138 -15.49 -28.94 -22.94
CA ILE A 138 -16.62 -28.63 -23.84
C ILE A 138 -17.15 -29.92 -24.47
#